data_AF-A0AAU0RYY8-F1
#
_entry.id   AF-A0AAU0RYY8-F1
#
_cell.length_a   1.000
_cell.length_b   1.000
_cell.length_c   1.000
_cell.angle_alpha   90.00
_cell.angle_beta   90.00
_cell.angle_gamma   90.00
#
_symmetry.space_group_name_H-M   'P 1'
#
loop_
_entity.id
_entity.type
_entity.pdbx_description
1 polymer ?
#
loop_
_entity_poly.entity_id
_entity_poly.type
_entity_poly.pdbx_seq_one_letter_code
_entity_poly.pdbx_strand_id
1 'polypeptide(L)'
;MKASLLLLTGLMVIGAQANASSDQAWSDLDKAIIASCVKASQLKDVKPAGTAALFDDSIGYSALLLKGHYPQAHMKNKVGTELCLYQRQSQTAVVTEWDSMLTPAKK
;
A
#
# COMPACT_ATOMS: atom_id res chain seq x y z
N MET A 1 -56.54 -20.02 16.70
CA MET A 1 -55.25 -20.61 16.28
C MET A 1 -55.20 -20.59 14.75
N LYS A 2 -54.44 -19.67 14.13
CA LYS A 2 -54.09 -19.63 12.69
C LYS A 2 -53.43 -18.30 12.28
N ALA A 3 -53.69 -17.20 13.00
CA ALA A 3 -53.11 -15.89 12.68
C ALA A 3 -51.67 -15.70 13.19
N SER A 4 -51.24 -16.45 14.21
CA SER A 4 -49.92 -16.28 14.82
C SER A 4 -48.77 -16.91 14.03
N LEU A 5 -49.06 -17.72 12.99
CA LEU A 5 -48.02 -18.37 12.18
C LEU A 5 -47.54 -17.51 11.00
N LEU A 6 -48.27 -16.42 10.67
CA LEU A 6 -47.97 -15.57 9.51
C LEU A 6 -47.02 -14.40 9.81
N LEU A 7 -46.67 -14.16 11.07
CA LEU A 7 -45.80 -13.05 11.48
C LEU A 7 -44.32 -13.43 11.61
N LEU A 8 -43.96 -14.71 11.47
CA LEU A 8 -42.56 -15.17 11.62
C LEU A 8 -41.80 -15.32 10.28
N THR A 9 -42.43 -15.08 9.13
CA THR A 9 -41.85 -15.31 7.80
C THR A 9 -41.29 -14.07 7.10
N GLY A 10 -41.27 -12.90 7.76
CA GLY A 10 -40.88 -11.62 7.13
C GLY A 10 -39.40 -11.21 7.25
N LEU A 11 -38.56 -11.94 7.98
CA LEU A 11 -37.26 -11.44 8.43
C LEU A 11 -36.05 -12.26 7.92
N MET A 12 -36.02 -12.62 6.63
CA MET A 12 -34.93 -13.45 6.08
C MET A 12 -34.33 -12.99 4.75
N VAL A 13 -34.32 -11.70 4.42
CA VAL A 13 -33.52 -11.20 3.28
C VAL A 13 -32.93 -9.81 3.55
N ILE A 14 -32.05 -9.70 4.54
CA ILE A 14 -31.00 -8.68 4.50
C ILE A 14 -29.68 -9.44 4.48
N GLY A 15 -29.43 -10.13 3.37
CA GLY A 15 -28.12 -10.71 3.11
C GLY A 15 -27.13 -9.55 3.09
N ALA A 16 -26.23 -9.51 4.08
CA ALA A 16 -25.11 -8.58 4.10
C ALA A 16 -24.40 -8.72 2.75
N GLN A 17 -24.52 -7.70 1.90
CA GLN A 17 -23.73 -7.62 0.69
C GLN A 17 -22.28 -7.52 1.17
N ALA A 18 -21.55 -8.63 1.07
CA ALA A 18 -20.11 -8.63 1.31
C ALA A 18 -19.48 -7.80 0.17
N ASN A 19 -19.39 -6.49 0.37
CA ASN A 19 -18.65 -5.62 -0.52
C ASN A 19 -17.17 -5.92 -0.30
N ALA A 20 -16.63 -6.83 -1.10
CA ALA A 20 -15.21 -6.84 -1.34
C ALA A 20 -14.82 -5.50 -2.00
N SER A 21 -13.63 -4.98 -1.70
CA SER A 21 -13.11 -3.81 -2.39
C SER A 21 -13.13 -4.03 -3.90
N SER A 22 -13.61 -3.04 -4.65
CA SER A 22 -13.65 -3.11 -6.11
C SER A 22 -12.25 -3.01 -6.71
N ASP A 23 -12.07 -3.51 -7.93
CA ASP A 23 -10.81 -3.37 -8.68
C ASP A 23 -10.38 -1.89 -8.82
N GLN A 24 -11.37 -1.00 -8.95
CA GLN A 24 -11.13 0.44 -8.99
C GLN A 24 -10.55 0.95 -7.67
N ALA A 25 -11.10 0.51 -6.51
CA ALA A 25 -10.59 0.90 -5.21
C ALA A 25 -9.14 0.42 -4.98
N TRP A 26 -8.81 -0.79 -5.45
CA TRP A 26 -7.43 -1.30 -5.42
C TRP A 26 -6.50 -0.48 -6.32
N SER A 27 -6.93 -0.13 -7.53
CA SER A 27 -6.15 0.70 -8.45
C SER A 27 -5.88 2.09 -7.88
N ASP A 28 -6.87 2.70 -7.24
CA ASP A 28 -6.71 4.05 -6.69
C ASP A 28 -5.83 4.05 -5.42
N LEU A 29 -5.90 2.98 -4.63
CA LEU A 29 -4.96 2.77 -3.53
C LEU A 29 -3.51 2.63 -4.03
N ASP A 30 -3.27 1.82 -5.06
CA ASP A 30 -1.92 1.63 -5.63
C ASP A 30 -1.33 2.97 -6.13
N LYS A 31 -2.13 3.75 -6.86
CA LYS A 31 -1.73 5.10 -7.29
C LYS A 31 -1.42 6.02 -6.11
N ALA A 32 -2.24 5.99 -5.05
CA ALA A 32 -2.03 6.80 -3.86
C ALA A 32 -0.71 6.43 -3.14
N ILE A 33 -0.42 5.13 -3.01
CA ILE A 33 0.83 4.63 -2.46
C ILE A 33 2.01 5.16 -3.29
N ILE A 34 2.01 4.91 -4.61
CA ILE A 34 3.10 5.32 -5.50
C ILE A 34 3.32 6.83 -5.45
N ALA A 35 2.26 7.63 -5.57
CA ALA A 35 2.35 9.08 -5.56
C ALA A 35 2.93 9.62 -4.24
N SER A 36 2.44 9.13 -3.10
CA SER A 36 2.94 9.56 -1.78
C SER A 36 4.39 9.13 -1.55
N CYS A 37 4.75 7.91 -1.96
CA CYS A 37 6.11 7.40 -1.83
C CYS A 37 7.11 8.16 -2.72
N VAL A 38 6.77 8.38 -4.00
CA VAL A 38 7.60 9.17 -4.91
C VAL A 38 7.77 10.61 -4.41
N LYS A 39 6.71 11.20 -3.84
CA LYS A 39 6.78 12.53 -3.24
C LYS A 39 7.68 12.59 -2.00
N ALA A 40 7.71 11.53 -1.20
CA ALA A 40 8.52 11.45 0.01
C ALA A 40 10.00 11.12 -0.26
N SER A 41 10.30 10.47 -1.39
CA SER A 41 11.65 10.05 -1.79
C SER A 41 12.62 11.22 -1.94
N GLN A 42 13.88 10.98 -1.59
CA GLN A 42 14.98 11.94 -1.78
C GLN A 42 15.79 11.68 -3.05
N LEU A 43 15.51 10.59 -3.77
CA LEU A 43 16.17 10.23 -5.02
C LEU A 43 15.71 11.11 -6.20
N LYS A 44 16.53 11.20 -7.24
CA LYS A 44 16.17 11.68 -8.58
C LYS A 44 15.66 10.52 -9.44
N ASP A 45 14.82 10.85 -10.42
CA ASP A 45 14.25 9.89 -11.38
C ASP A 45 13.60 8.67 -10.72
N VAL A 46 12.92 8.93 -9.61
CA VAL A 46 12.32 7.92 -8.73
C VAL A 46 11.25 7.12 -9.46
N LYS A 47 11.32 5.81 -9.35
CA LYS A 47 10.32 4.87 -9.86
C LYS A 47 10.07 3.75 -8.86
N PRO A 48 8.86 3.17 -8.82
CA PRO A 48 8.61 1.96 -8.06
C PRO A 48 9.49 0.81 -8.57
N ALA A 49 10.06 0.06 -7.64
CA ALA A 49 10.86 -1.13 -7.88
C ALA A 49 10.04 -2.40 -7.57
N GLY A 50 8.92 -2.54 -8.29
CA GLY A 50 7.94 -3.62 -8.09
C GLY A 50 6.57 -3.07 -7.67
N THR A 51 5.68 -3.98 -7.25
CA THR A 51 4.36 -3.65 -6.73
C THR A 51 4.42 -3.37 -5.24
N ALA A 52 3.43 -2.62 -4.70
CA ALA A 52 3.32 -2.44 -3.27
C ALA A 52 3.06 -3.78 -2.55
N ALA A 53 3.77 -4.02 -1.46
CA ALA A 53 3.47 -5.08 -0.51
C ALA A 53 2.38 -4.59 0.43
N LEU A 54 1.22 -5.26 0.40
CA LEU A 54 0.08 -4.96 1.26
C LEU A 54 0.15 -5.82 2.52
N PHE A 55 -0.05 -5.20 3.67
CA PHE A 55 -0.25 -5.89 4.93
C PHE A 55 -1.72 -5.92 5.28
N ASP A 56 -2.09 -6.80 6.21
CA ASP A 56 -3.45 -6.83 6.74
C ASP A 56 -3.81 -5.51 7.45
N ASP A 57 -5.10 -5.29 7.64
CA ASP A 57 -5.65 -4.04 8.17
C ASP A 57 -5.25 -3.75 9.62
N SER A 58 -4.78 -4.76 10.38
CA SER A 58 -4.29 -4.53 11.75
C SER A 58 -2.98 -3.75 11.79
N ILE A 59 -2.16 -3.86 10.73
CA ILE A 59 -0.92 -3.10 10.60
C ILE A 59 -1.22 -1.71 10.04
N GLY A 60 -2.13 -1.62 9.06
CA GLY A 60 -2.54 -0.34 8.48
C GLY A 60 -1.49 0.32 7.56
N TYR A 61 -0.38 -0.35 7.27
CA TYR A 61 0.66 0.13 6.35
C TYR A 61 0.71 -0.69 5.05
N SER A 62 1.17 -0.04 3.99
CA SER A 62 1.64 -0.67 2.76
C SER A 62 3.12 -0.31 2.57
N ALA A 63 3.92 -1.24 2.06
CA ALA A 63 5.33 -1.00 1.74
C ALA A 63 5.56 -0.94 0.23
N LEU A 64 6.43 -0.05 -0.22
CA LEU A 64 6.83 0.04 -1.62
C LEU A 64 8.34 0.26 -1.70
N LEU A 65 9.03 -0.55 -2.49
CA LEU A 65 10.42 -0.27 -2.84
C LEU A 65 10.45 0.77 -3.95
N LEU A 66 11.32 1.76 -3.80
CA LEU A 66 11.62 2.78 -4.79
C LEU A 66 13.06 2.62 -5.26
N LYS A 67 13.30 2.99 -6.52
CA LYS A 67 14.63 3.06 -7.10
C LYS A 67 14.80 4.38 -7.83
N GLY A 68 16.00 4.94 -7.77
CA GLY A 68 16.35 6.18 -8.43
C GLY A 68 17.85 6.44 -8.32
N HIS A 69 18.25 7.70 -8.37
CA HIS A 69 19.65 8.11 -8.24
C HIS A 69 19.83 9.11 -7.10
N TYR A 70 20.89 8.94 -6.31
CA TYR A 70 21.23 9.89 -5.27
C TYR A 70 21.60 11.25 -5.87
N PRO A 71 20.92 12.36 -5.49
CA PRO A 71 21.23 13.69 -6.00
C PRO A 71 22.54 14.27 -5.45
N GLN A 72 23.06 13.75 -4.34
CA GLN A 72 24.22 14.28 -3.64
C GLN A 72 25.49 14.06 -4.49
N ALA A 73 26.30 15.11 -4.68
CA ALA A 73 27.48 15.06 -5.54
C ALA A 73 28.50 13.98 -5.12
N HIS A 74 28.70 13.78 -3.82
CA HIS A 74 29.61 12.74 -3.30
C HIS A 74 29.15 11.31 -3.60
N MET A 75 27.86 11.11 -3.90
CA MET A 75 27.31 9.81 -4.28
C MET A 75 27.56 9.49 -5.77
N LYS A 76 28.12 10.40 -6.57
CA LYS A 76 28.49 10.18 -7.98
C LYS A 76 27.36 9.56 -8.82
N ASN A 77 26.13 10.04 -8.63
CA ASN A 77 24.94 9.53 -9.32
C ASN A 77 24.68 8.02 -9.12
N LYS A 78 25.12 7.47 -7.97
CA LYS A 78 24.89 6.08 -7.60
C LYS A 78 23.38 5.80 -7.61
N VAL A 79 23.02 4.62 -8.12
CA VAL A 79 21.67 4.07 -8.00
C VAL A 79 21.36 3.85 -6.52
N GLY A 80 20.27 4.43 -6.06
CA GLY A 80 19.75 4.27 -4.71
C GLY A 80 18.46 3.47 -4.68
N THR A 81 18.24 2.78 -3.56
CA THR A 81 16.98 2.10 -3.24
C THR A 81 16.43 2.66 -1.94
N GLU A 82 15.13 2.93 -1.88
CA GLU A 82 14.45 3.35 -0.66
C GLU A 82 13.28 2.40 -0.35
N LEU A 83 13.07 2.12 0.94
CA LEU A 83 11.81 1.57 1.43
C LEU A 83 10.87 2.71 1.77
N CYS A 84 9.71 2.73 1.12
CA CYS A 84 8.59 3.56 1.52
C CYS A 84 7.60 2.78 2.37
N LEU A 85 7.15 3.37 3.47
CA LEU A 85 5.97 2.93 4.22
C LEU A 85 4.86 3.96 4.07
N TYR A 86 3.73 3.53 3.51
CA TYR A 86 2.51 4.32 3.36
C TYR A 86 1.50 3.94 4.45
N GLN A 87 1.13 4.88 5.31
CA GLN A 87 0.11 4.68 6.33
C GLN A 87 -1.28 4.92 5.74
N ARG A 88 -2.11 3.88 5.61
CA ARG A 88 -3.40 3.95 4.89
C ARG A 88 -4.41 4.89 5.55
N GLN A 89 -4.40 4.98 6.88
CA GLN A 89 -5.33 5.83 7.64
C GLN A 89 -5.03 7.32 7.48
N SER A 90 -3.76 7.72 7.58
CA SER A 90 -3.35 9.14 7.49
C SER A 90 -2.97 9.55 6.06
N GLN A 91 -2.86 8.58 5.15
CA GLN A 91 -2.41 8.76 3.77
C GLN A 91 -1.01 9.38 3.65
N THR A 92 -0.19 9.23 4.68
CA THR A 92 1.19 9.75 4.70
C THR A 92 2.18 8.66 4.31
N ALA A 93 3.32 9.08 3.74
CA ALA A 93 4.42 8.20 3.40
C ALA A 93 5.70 8.66 4.08
N VAL A 94 6.48 7.70 4.56
CA VAL A 94 7.84 7.91 5.06
C VAL A 94 8.79 7.00 4.31
N VAL A 95 9.99 7.50 4.01
CA VAL A 95 11.02 6.75 3.28
C VAL A 95 12.28 6.58 4.10
N THR A 96 12.98 5.48 3.87
CA THR A 96 14.32 5.25 4.38
C THR A 96 15.18 4.57 3.34
N GLU A 97 16.48 4.82 3.35
CA GLU A 97 17.43 4.13 2.47
C GLU A 97 17.43 2.63 2.74
N TRP A 98 17.43 1.84 1.65
CA TRP A 98 17.55 0.39 1.72
C TRP A 98 18.45 -0.18 0.60
N ASP A 99 19.59 0.45 0.36
CA ASP A 99 20.58 0.03 -0.64
C ASP A 99 21.06 -1.42 -0.47
N SER A 100 21.05 -1.93 0.76
CA SER A 100 21.50 -3.29 1.05
C SER A 100 20.58 -4.37 0.48
N MET A 101 19.35 -4.04 0.07
CA MET A 101 18.38 -4.99 -0.51
C MET A 101 18.90 -5.69 -1.78
N LEU A 102 19.75 -5.02 -2.55
CA LEU A 102 20.37 -5.60 -3.76
C LEU A 102 21.64 -6.39 -3.47
N THR A 103 22.11 -6.40 -2.22
CA THR A 103 23.32 -7.11 -1.80
C THR A 103 22.90 -8.33 -0.97
N PRO A 104 23.30 -9.55 -1.35
CA PRO A 104 23.07 -10.71 -0.51
C PRO A 104 23.67 -10.48 0.88
N ALA A 105 22.90 -10.72 1.94
CA ALA A 105 23.41 -10.63 3.29
C ALA A 105 24.64 -11.56 3.42
N LYS A 106 25.77 -11.01 3.86
CA LYS A 106 26.95 -11.82 4.17
C LYS A 106 26.55 -12.73 5.34
N LYS A 107 26.63 -14.04 5.13
CA LYS A 107 26.44 -15.05 6.18
C LYS A 107 27.51 -14.94 7.25
#